data_AF-A0A4Q7TIQ8-F1
#
_entry.id   AF-A0A4Q7TIQ8-F1
#
_cell.length_a   1.000
_cell.length_b   1.000
_cell.length_c   1.000
_cell.angle_alpha   90.00
_cell.angle_beta   90.00
_cell.angle_gamma   90.00
#
_symmetry.space_group_name_H-M   'P 1'
#
loop_
_entity.id
_entity.type
_entity.pdbx_description
1 polymer ?
#
loop_
_entity_poly.entity_id
_entity_poly.type
_entity_poly.pdbx_seq_one_letter_code
_entity_poly.pdbx_strand_id
1 'polypeptide(L)'
;MASGAPPIILIDGRSGAGKTTIGRELAAREGATLLSLDDVYPGWDGLEAAEHHVLVHVLRPFAVGAPARYRRWDWARASPADWGDIDGDRPLVIEGCGAIGPEARRLAARAIWVELDDVERRRRAIDRDGDVFAAQWERWARQEEWHARRHRPRELAGETVSGSSGR
;
A
#
# COMPACT_ATOMS: atom_id res chain seq x y z
N MET A 1 -3.98 10.61 30.41
CA MET A 1 -4.37 11.31 29.18
C MET A 1 -4.34 10.28 28.07
N ALA A 2 -5.48 9.81 27.57
CA ALA A 2 -5.47 8.91 26.43
C ALA A 2 -5.09 9.76 25.20
N SER A 3 -3.84 9.66 24.76
CA SER A 3 -3.47 10.10 23.42
C SER A 3 -4.31 9.28 22.44
N GLY A 4 -4.96 9.93 21.47
CA GLY A 4 -5.64 9.21 20.39
C GLY A 4 -4.69 8.23 19.69
N ALA A 5 -5.25 7.26 18.97
CA ALA A 5 -4.45 6.30 18.20
C ALA A 5 -3.40 7.03 17.34
N PRO A 6 -2.17 6.49 17.20
CA PRO A 6 -1.15 7.12 16.37
C PRO A 6 -1.65 7.37 14.93
N PRO A 7 -1.11 8.35 14.21
CA PRO A 7 -1.62 8.70 12.89
C PRO A 7 -1.36 7.58 11.88
N ILE A 8 -2.36 7.34 11.03
CA ILE A 8 -2.27 6.45 9.86
C ILE A 8 -1.98 7.31 8.62
N ILE A 9 -1.00 6.90 7.82
CA ILE A 9 -0.61 7.53 6.56
C ILE A 9 -0.68 6.49 5.44
N LEU A 10 -1.44 6.79 4.39
CA LEU A 10 -1.61 5.92 3.22
C LEU A 10 -0.80 6.47 2.05
N ILE A 11 -0.09 5.58 1.34
CA ILE A 11 0.63 5.89 0.11
C ILE A 11 0.18 4.93 -0.98
N ASP A 12 -0.58 5.42 -1.95
CA ASP A 12 -1.04 4.67 -3.12
C ASP A 12 -0.43 5.25 -4.40
N GLY A 13 -0.57 4.54 -5.51
CA GLY A 13 0.09 4.79 -6.77
C GLY A 13 0.23 3.49 -7.53
N ARG A 14 0.33 3.57 -8.85
CA ARG A 14 0.45 2.37 -9.68
C ARG A 14 1.81 1.68 -9.52
N SER A 15 1.91 0.44 -9.94
CA SER A 15 3.16 -0.33 -9.92
C SER A 15 4.24 0.41 -10.72
N GLY A 16 5.46 0.44 -10.17
CA GLY A 16 6.58 1.20 -10.72
C GLY A 16 6.60 2.70 -10.39
N ALA A 17 5.60 3.24 -9.68
CA ALA A 17 5.53 4.67 -9.38
C ALA A 17 6.49 5.16 -8.28
N GLY A 18 7.16 4.27 -7.53
CA GLY A 18 8.14 4.67 -6.49
C GLY A 18 7.59 4.77 -5.06
N LYS A 19 6.37 4.26 -4.81
CA LYS A 19 5.74 4.20 -3.48
C LYS A 19 6.64 3.62 -2.39
N THR A 20 7.29 2.48 -2.66
CA THR A 20 8.12 1.78 -1.69
C THR A 20 9.26 2.64 -1.17
N THR A 21 9.91 3.43 -2.03
CA THR A 21 10.97 4.35 -1.62
C THR A 21 10.42 5.46 -0.74
N ILE A 22 9.37 6.14 -1.20
CA ILE A 22 8.71 7.23 -0.46
C ILE A 22 8.17 6.74 0.90
N GLY A 23 7.58 5.55 0.94
CA GLY A 23 7.05 4.93 2.15
C GLY A 23 8.13 4.60 3.17
N ARG A 24 9.28 4.07 2.72
CA ARG A 24 10.45 3.83 3.59
C ARG A 24 11.03 5.11 4.15
N GLU A 25 11.23 6.13 3.31
CA GLU A 25 11.76 7.42 3.74
C GLU A 25 10.83 8.12 4.73
N LEU A 26 9.52 8.12 4.44
CA LEU A 26 8.51 8.67 5.34
C LEU A 26 8.49 7.91 6.67
N ALA A 27 8.44 6.58 6.65
CA ALA A 27 8.39 5.79 7.86
C ALA A 27 9.63 6.01 8.74
N ALA A 28 10.82 6.07 8.14
CA ALA A 28 12.06 6.37 8.85
C ALA A 28 12.03 7.77 9.50
N ARG A 29 11.56 8.79 8.77
CA ARG A 29 11.49 10.16 9.27
C ARG A 29 10.49 10.32 10.42
N GLU A 30 9.34 9.66 10.34
CA GLU A 30 8.25 9.78 11.33
C GLU A 30 8.39 8.76 12.49
N GLY A 31 9.40 7.87 12.45
CA GLY A 31 9.52 6.77 13.41
C GLY A 31 8.34 5.77 13.34
N ALA A 32 7.75 5.62 12.16
CA ALA A 32 6.54 4.85 11.93
C ALA A 32 6.82 3.35 11.68
N THR A 33 5.83 2.52 11.97
CA THR A 33 5.73 1.16 11.43
C THR A 33 5.36 1.25 9.95
N LEU A 34 6.11 0.56 9.09
CA LEU A 34 5.81 0.46 7.66
C LEU A 34 5.16 -0.90 7.34
N LEU A 35 3.99 -0.86 6.72
CA LEU A 35 3.34 -2.02 6.11
C LEU A 35 3.36 -1.85 4.58
N SER A 36 4.04 -2.75 3.89
CA SER A 36 3.96 -2.86 2.42
C SER A 36 2.84 -3.82 2.04
N LEU A 37 1.96 -3.43 1.12
CA LEU A 37 0.93 -4.34 0.61
C LEU A 37 1.51 -5.49 -0.22
N ASP A 38 2.75 -5.37 -0.72
CA ASP A 38 3.46 -6.47 -1.37
C ASP A 38 3.61 -7.69 -0.44
N ASP A 39 3.65 -7.47 0.88
CA ASP A 39 3.66 -8.54 1.88
C ASP A 39 2.28 -9.18 2.10
N VAL A 40 1.20 -8.58 1.59
CA VAL A 40 -0.20 -8.95 1.92
C VAL A 40 -0.95 -9.54 0.73
N TYR A 41 -0.66 -9.12 -0.50
CA TYR A 41 -1.40 -9.58 -1.68
C TYR A 41 -1.41 -11.11 -1.80
N PRO A 42 -2.59 -11.77 -1.76
CA PRO A 42 -2.69 -13.21 -1.99
C PRO A 42 -2.52 -13.55 -3.48
N GLY A 43 -1.29 -13.42 -3.96
CA GLY A 43 -0.90 -13.69 -5.34
C GLY A 43 -1.33 -12.58 -6.31
N TRP A 44 -1.22 -12.91 -7.61
CA TRP A 44 -1.38 -11.95 -8.69
C TRP A 44 -2.79 -11.44 -8.91
N ASP A 45 -3.82 -12.02 -8.30
CA ASP A 45 -5.21 -11.50 -8.28
C ASP A 45 -5.60 -10.92 -6.91
N GLY A 46 -4.60 -10.65 -6.07
CA GLY A 46 -4.80 -10.39 -4.65
C GLY A 46 -5.13 -8.94 -4.29
N LEU A 47 -5.27 -8.02 -5.24
CA LEU A 47 -5.36 -6.59 -4.92
C LEU A 47 -6.57 -6.27 -4.02
N GLU A 48 -7.79 -6.56 -4.46
CA GLU A 48 -9.02 -6.32 -3.68
C GLU A 48 -9.03 -7.13 -2.36
N ALA A 49 -8.49 -8.35 -2.39
CA ALA A 49 -8.39 -9.18 -1.20
C ALA A 49 -7.46 -8.57 -0.14
N ALA A 50 -6.34 -7.97 -0.54
CA ALA A 50 -5.44 -7.26 0.36
C ALA A 50 -6.06 -5.97 0.90
N GLU A 51 -6.76 -5.21 0.07
CA GLU A 51 -7.50 -4.02 0.51
C GLU A 51 -8.48 -4.36 1.63
N HIS A 52 -9.29 -5.40 1.42
CA HIS A 52 -10.23 -5.90 2.41
C HIS A 52 -9.51 -6.38 3.68
N HIS A 53 -8.46 -7.19 3.52
CA HIS A 53 -7.68 -7.74 4.62
C HIS A 53 -7.09 -6.63 5.52
N VAL A 54 -6.45 -5.63 4.91
CA VAL A 54 -5.86 -4.51 5.62
C VAL A 54 -6.92 -3.65 6.29
N LEU A 55 -8.06 -3.39 5.63
CA LEU A 55 -9.14 -2.65 6.26
C LEU A 55 -9.65 -3.35 7.53
N VAL A 56 -9.88 -4.66 7.46
CA VAL A 56 -10.50 -5.44 8.55
C VAL A 56 -9.52 -5.75 9.68
N HIS A 57 -8.29 -6.15 9.36
CA HIS A 57 -7.34 -6.68 10.35
C HIS A 57 -6.27 -5.68 10.81
N VAL A 58 -6.08 -4.59 10.06
CA VAL A 58 -5.09 -3.56 10.39
C VAL A 58 -5.75 -2.23 10.70
N LEU A 59 -6.38 -1.57 9.72
CA LEU A 59 -6.85 -0.19 9.85
C LEU A 59 -7.94 -0.03 10.92
N ARG A 60 -8.98 -0.88 10.89
CA ARG A 60 -10.08 -0.79 11.86
C ARG A 60 -9.63 -1.07 13.30
N PRO A 61 -8.88 -2.15 13.60
CA PRO A 61 -8.35 -2.38 14.95
C PRO A 61 -7.40 -1.28 15.40
N PHE A 62 -6.46 -0.87 14.55
CA PHE A 62 -5.46 0.14 14.87
C PHE A 62 -6.11 1.49 15.23
N ALA A 63 -7.12 1.93 14.47
CA ALA A 63 -7.82 3.19 14.71
C ALA A 63 -8.53 3.28 16.07
N VAL A 64 -8.82 2.14 16.71
CA VAL A 64 -9.46 2.08 18.04
C VAL A 64 -8.50 1.59 19.13
N GLY A 65 -7.20 1.48 18.84
CA GLY A 65 -6.19 1.02 19.80
C GLY A 65 -6.25 -0.47 20.11
N ALA A 66 -6.89 -1.28 19.25
CA ALA A 66 -6.90 -2.73 19.37
C ALA A 66 -5.71 -3.37 18.62
N PRO A 67 -5.26 -4.59 19.00
CA PRO A 67 -4.18 -5.28 18.31
C PRO A 67 -4.45 -5.43 16.81
N ALA A 68 -3.52 -4.91 16.00
CA ALA A 68 -3.57 -4.94 14.55
C ALA A 68 -2.51 -5.90 14.00
N ARG A 69 -2.89 -6.73 13.03
CA ARG A 69 -2.00 -7.74 12.44
C ARG A 69 -2.41 -8.06 11.01
N TYR A 70 -1.48 -8.54 10.20
CA TYR A 70 -1.72 -8.91 8.81
C TYR A 70 -1.22 -10.31 8.50
N ARG A 71 -1.85 -10.97 7.53
CA ARG A 71 -1.43 -12.29 7.05
C ARG A 71 -0.43 -12.05 5.93
N ARG A 72 0.80 -12.54 6.10
CA ARG A 72 1.82 -12.44 5.06
C ARG A 72 1.48 -13.37 3.89
N TRP A 73 1.96 -13.03 2.70
CA TRP A 73 1.92 -13.91 1.53
C TRP A 73 3.31 -14.41 1.16
N ASP A 74 3.46 -15.73 1.00
CA ASP A 74 4.66 -16.32 0.43
C ASP A 74 4.51 -16.39 -1.09
N TRP A 75 5.15 -15.47 -1.80
CA TRP A 75 5.15 -15.41 -3.26
C TRP A 75 5.83 -16.61 -3.92
N ALA A 76 6.83 -17.22 -3.27
CA ALA A 76 7.54 -18.37 -3.81
C ALA A 76 6.69 -19.66 -3.74
N ARG A 77 5.89 -19.80 -2.68
CA ARG A 77 4.98 -20.94 -2.48
C ARG A 77 3.56 -20.68 -2.98
N ALA A 78 3.24 -19.44 -3.36
CA ALA A 78 1.89 -19.00 -3.70
C ALA A 78 0.87 -19.38 -2.62
N SER A 79 1.18 -19.09 -1.35
CA SER A 79 0.35 -19.50 -0.21
C SER A 79 0.40 -18.52 0.97
N PRO A 80 -0.61 -18.49 1.86
CA PRO A 80 -0.57 -17.68 3.07
C PRO A 80 0.59 -18.10 4.01
N ALA A 81 1.40 -17.13 4.42
CA ALA A 81 2.51 -17.29 5.37
C ALA A 81 2.09 -16.88 6.78
N ASP A 82 3.02 -16.69 7.71
CA ASP A 82 2.76 -16.29 9.10
C ASP A 82 2.03 -14.94 9.25
N TRP A 83 1.59 -14.64 10.47
CA TRP A 83 1.00 -13.34 10.80
C TRP A 83 2.10 -12.37 11.22
N GLY A 84 2.06 -11.14 10.70
CA GLY A 84 2.87 -10.02 11.16
C GLY A 84 2.05 -9.09 12.05
N ASP A 85 2.63 -8.63 13.16
CA ASP A 85 2.00 -7.66 14.06
C ASP A 85 2.35 -6.22 13.66
N ILE A 86 1.44 -5.29 13.97
CA ILE A 86 1.65 -3.85 13.85
C ILE A 86 1.87 -3.28 15.24
N ASP A 87 2.96 -2.53 15.42
CA ASP A 87 3.22 -1.79 16.65
C ASP A 87 2.18 -0.68 16.82
N GLY A 88 1.30 -0.85 17.80
CA GLY A 88 0.19 0.07 18.10
C GLY A 88 0.61 1.37 18.78
N ASP A 89 1.87 1.48 19.22
CA ASP A 89 2.40 2.67 19.90
C ASP A 89 3.10 3.64 18.93
N ARG A 90 3.25 3.27 17.66
CA ARG A 90 3.92 4.06 16.62
C ARG A 90 2.95 4.49 15.52
N PRO A 91 3.21 5.62 14.83
CA PRO A 91 2.51 5.93 13.58
C PRO A 91 2.57 4.76 12.59
N LEU A 92 1.56 4.65 11.73
CA LEU A 92 1.48 3.59 10.74
C LEU A 92 1.52 4.17 9.33
N VAL A 93 2.52 3.77 8.54
CA VAL A 93 2.57 4.02 7.09
C VAL A 93 2.17 2.74 6.36
N ILE A 94 1.18 2.83 5.49
CA ILE A 94 0.81 1.74 4.58
C ILE A 94 1.09 2.17 3.15
N GLU A 95 1.89 1.41 2.42
CA GLU A 95 2.21 1.68 1.02
C GLU A 95 1.87 0.51 0.12
N GLY A 96 1.31 0.79 -1.05
CA GLY A 96 0.97 -0.22 -2.04
C GLY A 96 -0.20 0.17 -2.91
N CYS A 97 -0.42 -0.55 -4.01
CA CYS A 97 -1.60 -0.34 -4.85
C CYS A 97 -2.86 -0.81 -4.11
N GLY A 98 -3.88 0.04 -3.97
CA GLY A 98 -5.05 -0.29 -3.14
C GLY A 98 -4.97 0.26 -1.72
N ALA A 99 -3.86 0.89 -1.33
CA ALA A 99 -3.76 1.48 0.00
C ALA A 99 -4.81 2.57 0.26
N ILE A 100 -5.27 3.28 -0.78
CA ILE A 100 -6.29 4.34 -0.65
C ILE A 100 -7.63 3.84 -1.21
N GLY A 101 -8.52 3.43 -0.32
CA GLY A 101 -9.96 3.27 -0.57
C GLY A 101 -10.80 4.23 0.29
N PRO A 102 -12.12 4.41 0.03
CA PRO A 102 -12.96 5.34 0.77
C PRO A 102 -12.97 5.12 2.28
N GLU A 103 -13.06 3.85 2.71
CA GLU A 103 -13.08 3.48 4.13
C GLU A 103 -11.69 3.65 4.76
N ALA A 104 -10.64 3.23 4.07
CA ALA A 104 -9.26 3.44 4.53
C ALA A 104 -8.95 4.93 4.70
N ARG A 105 -9.38 5.75 3.73
CA ARG A 105 -9.20 7.21 3.74
C ARG A 105 -9.88 7.87 4.94
N ARG A 106 -11.05 7.39 5.39
CA ARG A 106 -11.76 7.92 6.56
C ARG A 106 -11.00 7.70 7.87
N LEU A 107 -10.18 6.66 7.94
CA LEU A 107 -9.37 6.32 9.10
C LEU A 107 -7.98 6.99 9.07
N ALA A 108 -7.54 7.43 7.88
CA ALA A 108 -6.21 7.98 7.68
C ALA A 108 -6.12 9.48 8.00
N ALA A 109 -5.05 9.86 8.69
CA ALA A 109 -4.67 11.25 8.90
C ALA A 109 -4.14 11.89 7.60
N ARG A 110 -3.42 11.11 6.78
CA ARG A 110 -2.89 11.54 5.48
C ARG A 110 -3.05 10.44 4.43
N ALA A 111 -3.28 10.86 3.19
CA ALA A 111 -3.35 9.99 2.03
C ALA A 111 -2.63 10.65 0.87
N ILE A 112 -1.62 9.95 0.32
CA ILE A 112 -0.68 10.45 -0.67
C ILE A 112 -0.80 9.57 -1.91
N TRP A 113 -1.01 10.20 -3.07
CA TRP A 113 -0.93 9.54 -4.36
C TRP A 113 0.44 9.79 -4.99
N VAL A 114 1.13 8.72 -5.39
CA VAL A 114 2.40 8.79 -6.11
C VAL A 114 2.13 8.65 -7.60
N GLU A 115 2.33 9.75 -8.33
CA GLU A 115 2.09 9.85 -9.76
C GLU A 115 3.39 9.67 -10.54
N LEU A 116 3.35 8.80 -11.55
CA LEU A 116 4.41 8.65 -12.55
C LEU A 116 3.76 8.21 -13.87
N ASP A 117 4.29 8.69 -15.00
CA ASP A 117 3.72 8.38 -16.30
C ASP A 117 3.77 6.88 -16.62
N ASP A 118 2.83 6.45 -17.47
CA ASP A 118 2.58 5.05 -17.74
C ASP A 118 3.76 4.34 -18.44
N VAL A 119 4.51 5.06 -19.28
CA VAL A 119 5.68 4.51 -19.97
C VAL A 119 6.81 4.31 -18.98
N GLU A 120 7.10 5.30 -18.16
CA GLU A 120 8.20 5.25 -17.21
C GLU A 120 7.94 4.25 -16.08
N ARG A 121 6.72 4.23 -15.51
CA ARG A 121 6.39 3.26 -14.45
C ARG A 121 6.49 1.82 -14.95
N ARG A 122 6.07 1.55 -16.21
CA ARG A 122 6.16 0.22 -16.81
C ARG A 122 7.60 -0.22 -16.98
N ARG A 123 8.43 0.67 -17.53
CA ARG A 123 9.88 0.43 -17.66
C ARG A 123 10.48 0.09 -16.30
N ARG A 124 10.26 0.93 -15.29
CA ARG A 124 10.80 0.74 -13.94
C ARG A 124 10.33 -0.55 -13.28
N ALA A 125 9.06 -0.91 -13.43
CA ALA A 125 8.52 -2.13 -12.83
C ALA A 125 9.12 -3.40 -13.46
N ILE A 126 9.27 -3.42 -14.79
CA ILE A 126 9.90 -4.54 -15.50
C ILE A 126 11.40 -4.61 -15.20
N ASP A 127 12.11 -3.48 -15.21
CA ASP A 127 13.54 -3.45 -14.90
C ASP A 127 13.83 -3.95 -13.47
N ARG A 128 12.90 -3.73 -12.53
CA ARG A 128 13.02 -4.14 -11.12
C ARG A 128 12.66 -5.61 -10.91
N ASP A 129 11.51 -6.05 -11.40
CA ASP A 129 10.90 -7.34 -11.03
C ASP A 129 11.05 -8.43 -12.12
N GLY A 130 11.63 -8.07 -13.26
CA GLY A 130 12.03 -8.97 -14.33
C GLY A 130 10.86 -9.68 -15.04
N ASP A 131 11.20 -10.81 -15.66
CA ASP A 131 10.31 -11.52 -16.59
C ASP A 131 9.03 -12.05 -15.91
N VAL A 132 9.11 -12.43 -14.63
CA VAL A 132 7.96 -12.93 -13.88
C VAL A 132 6.88 -11.85 -13.78
N PHE A 133 7.27 -10.63 -13.41
CA PHE A 133 6.34 -9.51 -13.35
C PHE A 133 5.90 -9.06 -14.75
N ALA A 134 6.81 -9.05 -15.73
CA ALA A 134 6.48 -8.73 -17.12
C ALA A 134 5.36 -9.65 -17.66
N ALA A 135 5.41 -10.96 -17.36
CA ALA A 135 4.39 -11.92 -17.74
C ALA A 135 3.03 -11.69 -17.06
N GLN A 136 3.01 -11.05 -15.89
CA GLN A 136 1.78 -10.76 -15.14
C GLN A 136 1.32 -9.30 -15.28
N TRP A 137 2.03 -8.47 -16.04
CA TRP A 137 1.78 -7.03 -16.17
C TRP A 137 0.32 -6.71 -16.47
N GLU A 138 -0.25 -7.31 -17.52
CA GLU A 138 -1.62 -7.03 -17.93
C GLU A 138 -2.64 -7.50 -16.88
N ARG A 139 -2.37 -8.64 -16.24
CA ARG A 139 -3.23 -9.18 -15.17
C ARG A 139 -3.28 -8.25 -13.98
N TRP A 140 -2.13 -7.75 -13.56
CA TRP A 140 -2.04 -6.79 -12.46
C TRP A 140 -2.65 -5.43 -12.84
N ALA A 141 -2.31 -4.90 -14.03
CA ALA A 141 -2.80 -3.62 -14.51
C ALA A 141 -4.34 -3.55 -14.58
N ARG A 142 -5.02 -4.66 -14.92
CA ARG A 142 -6.50 -4.73 -14.89
C ARG A 142 -7.07 -4.50 -13.49
N GLN A 143 -6.42 -5.00 -12.45
CA GLN A 143 -6.85 -4.78 -11.06
C GLN A 143 -6.59 -3.35 -10.62
N GLU A 144 -5.43 -2.78 -10.96
CA GLU A 144 -5.14 -1.36 -10.69
C GLU A 144 -6.21 -0.46 -11.33
N GLU A 145 -6.61 -0.78 -12.56
CA GLU A 145 -7.63 -0.01 -13.29
C GLU A 145 -9.03 -0.20 -12.70
N TRP A 146 -9.36 -1.41 -12.24
CA TRP A 146 -10.60 -1.67 -11.50
C TRP A 146 -10.66 -0.88 -10.19
N HIS A 147 -9.58 -0.92 -9.40
CA HIS A 147 -9.43 -0.11 -8.18
C HIS A 147 -9.59 1.38 -8.48
N ALA A 148 -8.87 1.88 -9.49
CA ALA A 148 -8.92 3.28 -9.88
C ALA A 148 -10.35 3.73 -10.26
N ARG A 149 -11.06 2.92 -11.05
CA ARG A 149 -12.46 3.20 -11.42
C ARG A 149 -13.40 3.19 -10.22
N ARG A 150 -13.22 2.22 -9.32
CA ARG A 150 -14.15 1.99 -8.22
C ARG A 150 -13.95 2.94 -7.05
N HIS A 151 -12.71 3.26 -6.73
CA HIS A 151 -12.33 3.98 -5.51
C HIS A 151 -11.78 5.37 -5.77
N ARG A 152 -11.33 5.68 -6.99
CA ARG A 152 -10.73 6.98 -7.36
C ARG A 152 -9.64 7.41 -6.35
N PRO A 153 -8.63 6.56 -6.08
CA PRO A 153 -7.62 6.79 -5.03
C PRO A 153 -6.89 8.12 -5.18
N ARG A 154 -6.62 8.55 -6.43
CA ARG A 154 -6.02 9.85 -6.72
C ARG A 154 -6.88 11.04 -6.28
N GLU A 155 -8.21 10.94 -6.40
CA GLU A 155 -9.14 11.98 -5.94
C GLU A 155 -9.31 11.97 -4.41
N LEU A 156 -9.21 10.78 -3.79
CA LEU A 156 -9.27 10.63 -2.33
C LEU A 156 -7.99 11.07 -1.62
N ALA A 157 -6.86 11.08 -2.34
CA ALA A 157 -5.59 11.57 -1.82
C ALA A 157 -5.68 13.07 -1.56
N GLY A 158 -5.18 13.50 -0.39
CA GLY A 158 -5.06 14.92 -0.05
C GLY A 158 -3.80 15.56 -0.64
N GLU A 159 -2.89 14.74 -1.16
CA GLU A 159 -1.58 15.13 -1.66
C GLU A 159 -1.21 14.25 -2.86
N THR A 160 -0.61 14.84 -3.89
CA THR A 160 0.01 14.11 -5.00
C THR A 160 1.49 14.44 -5.04
N VAL A 161 2.33 13.42 -5.09
CA VAL A 161 3.79 13.56 -5.20
C VAL A 161 4.29 12.88 -6.48
N SER A 162 5.38 13.40 -7.04
CA SER A 162 6.00 12.77 -8.19
C SER A 162 6.80 11.54 -7.78
N GLY A 163 6.63 10.45 -8.53
CA GLY A 163 7.45 9.26 -8.44
C GLY A 163 8.84 9.40 -9.09
N SER A 164 9.13 10.54 -9.73
CA SER A 164 10.46 10.80 -10.26
C SER A 164 11.44 10.97 -9.10
N SER A 165 12.48 10.13 -9.06
CA SER A 165 13.63 10.39 -8.18
C SER A 165 14.16 11.77 -8.57
N GLY A 166 14.18 12.70 -7.62
CA GLY A 166 14.92 13.95 -7.79
C GLY A 166 16.33 13.60 -8.24
N ARG A 167 16.77 14.20 -9.36
CA ARG A 167 18.18 14.27 -9.70
C ARG A 167 18.90 15.13 -8.69
#